data_AF-A0A355GRQ6-F1
#
_entry.id   AF-A0A355GRQ6-F1
#
_cell.length_a   1.000
_cell.length_b   1.000
_cell.length_c   1.000
_cell.angle_alpha   90.00
_cell.angle_beta   90.00
_cell.angle_gamma   90.00
#
_symmetry.space_group_name_H-M   'P 1'
#
loop_
_entity.id
_entity.type
_entity.pdbx_description
1 polymer ?
#
loop_
_entity_poly.entity_id
_entity_poly.type
_entity_poly.pdbx_seq_one_letter_code
_entity_poly.pdbx_strand_id
1 'polypeptide(L)'
;GTVRYYRNDSVKIFSGIDFTREEHNIVLGNIPMDLNLDLGSGEIRFTPDGTSLQNMMLDVGSGFIEINAENMGMNPVECHQLKVDIGSGRITAYGFGNLNARRFEIEVGSGVGHFETEVFPKGLVSGNLDLSSGVIRLVLPRTVGIKVQGSVGSGGVVIGGHRYDDDYFDDHGTYVSDNYETATSQFDLRVDIGSGRVEIDLI
;
A
#
# COMPACT_ATOMS: atom_id res chain seq x y z
N GLY A 1 -18.77 4.43 -2.81
CA GLY A 1 -17.50 4.22 -3.51
C GLY A 1 -17.71 3.40 -4.76
N THR A 2 -16.72 3.33 -5.65
CA THR A 2 -16.76 2.54 -6.87
C THR A 2 -15.51 1.67 -6.99
N VAL A 3 -15.71 0.40 -7.34
CA VAL A 3 -14.65 -0.49 -7.79
C VAL A 3 -14.87 -0.73 -9.27
N ARG A 4 -13.85 -0.48 -10.07
CA ARG A 4 -13.74 -1.02 -11.42
C ARG A 4 -12.62 -2.04 -11.43
N TYR A 5 -12.89 -3.22 -11.96
CA TYR A 5 -11.82 -4.17 -12.19
C TYR A 5 -11.87 -4.77 -13.59
N TYR A 6 -10.68 -5.14 -14.07
CA TYR A 6 -10.46 -5.78 -15.34
C TYR A 6 -9.80 -7.12 -15.10
N ARG A 7 -10.37 -8.17 -15.70
CA ARG A 7 -9.78 -9.50 -15.66
C ARG A 7 -9.27 -9.88 -17.04
N ASN A 8 -8.06 -10.42 -17.09
CA ASN A 8 -7.48 -10.98 -18.32
C ASN A 8 -7.61 -12.50 -18.27
N ASP A 9 -8.58 -13.04 -18.98
CA ASP A 9 -8.68 -14.49 -19.17
C ASP A 9 -8.04 -14.89 -20.51
N SER A 10 -7.26 -15.97 -20.47
CA SER A 10 -6.72 -16.58 -21.68
C SER A 10 -7.59 -17.75 -22.09
N VAL A 11 -8.14 -17.71 -23.30
CA VAL A 11 -8.88 -18.83 -23.88
C VAL A 11 -8.00 -19.49 -24.93
N LYS A 12 -7.72 -20.79 -24.75
CA LYS A 12 -7.05 -21.59 -25.78
C LYS A 12 -8.03 -21.87 -26.91
N ILE A 13 -7.76 -21.33 -28.09
CA ILE A 13 -8.47 -21.69 -29.32
C ILE A 13 -7.55 -22.49 -30.24
N PHE A 14 -8.15 -23.24 -31.16
CA PHE A 14 -7.47 -24.24 -32.01
C PHE A 14 -6.32 -23.68 -32.88
N SER A 15 -6.15 -22.36 -32.95
CA SER A 15 -5.04 -21.69 -33.67
C SER A 15 -4.41 -20.49 -32.93
N GLY A 16 -4.54 -20.38 -31.60
CA GLY A 16 -3.93 -19.27 -30.85
C GLY A 16 -4.41 -19.13 -29.40
N ILE A 17 -3.86 -18.13 -28.70
CA ILE A 17 -4.35 -17.65 -27.40
C ILE A 17 -5.13 -16.36 -27.68
N ASP A 18 -6.41 -16.32 -27.30
CA ASP A 18 -7.20 -15.09 -27.31
C ASP A 18 -7.28 -14.54 -25.89
N PHE A 19 -7.19 -13.21 -25.77
CA PHE A 19 -7.27 -12.50 -24.50
C PHE A 19 -8.57 -11.71 -24.46
N THR A 20 -9.53 -12.20 -23.69
CA THR A 20 -10.77 -11.47 -23.44
C THR A 20 -10.61 -10.61 -22.19
N ARG A 21 -10.81 -9.29 -22.34
CA ARG A 21 -10.83 -8.34 -21.22
C ARG A 21 -12.28 -8.19 -20.75
N GLU A 22 -12.57 -8.68 -19.56
CA GLU A 22 -13.87 -8.45 -18.91
C GLU A 22 -13.78 -7.24 -17.98
N GLU A 23 -14.72 -6.30 -18.11
CA GLU A 23 -14.83 -5.13 -17.25
C GLU A 23 -16.03 -5.28 -16.31
N HIS A 24 -15.79 -5.08 -15.03
CA HIS A 24 -16.84 -5.06 -14.02
C HIS A 24 -16.81 -3.73 -13.27
N ASN A 25 -18.00 -3.16 -13.03
CA ASN A 25 -18.19 -1.94 -12.28
C ASN A 25 -19.13 -2.22 -11.10
N ILE A 26 -18.65 -2.02 -9.88
CA ILE A 26 -19.39 -2.25 -8.64
C ILE A 26 -19.53 -0.92 -7.90
N VAL A 27 -20.76 -0.56 -7.54
CA VAL A 27 -21.06 0.58 -6.67
C VAL A 27 -21.25 0.09 -5.24
N LEU A 28 -20.47 0.63 -4.32
CA LEU A 28 -20.51 0.31 -2.89
C LEU A 28 -21.31 1.38 -2.14
N GLY A 29 -22.17 0.91 -1.24
CA GLY A 29 -22.92 1.75 -0.30
C GLY A 29 -22.06 2.25 0.87
N ASN A 30 -22.73 2.81 1.88
CA ASN A 30 -22.11 3.45 3.04
C ASN A 30 -22.24 2.64 4.34
N ILE A 31 -22.73 1.40 4.28
CA ILE A 31 -22.75 0.50 5.43
C ILE A 31 -21.32 0.04 5.74
N PRO A 32 -20.94 -0.13 7.03
CA PRO A 32 -19.67 -0.74 7.40
C PRO A 32 -19.48 -2.09 6.69
N MET A 33 -18.33 -2.28 6.05
CA MET A 33 -18.06 -3.46 5.24
C MET A 33 -16.60 -3.88 5.25
N ASP A 34 -16.39 -5.17 4.99
CA ASP A 34 -15.11 -5.74 4.61
C ASP A 34 -15.08 -5.91 3.09
N LEU A 35 -14.06 -5.36 2.44
CA LEU A 35 -13.86 -5.49 1.00
C LEU A 35 -12.69 -6.43 0.74
N ASN A 36 -12.94 -7.52 0.02
CA ASN A 36 -11.88 -8.42 -0.47
C ASN A 36 -12.04 -8.60 -1.98
N LEU A 37 -10.98 -8.30 -2.73
CA LEU A 37 -10.89 -8.51 -4.17
C LEU A 37 -9.58 -9.22 -4.50
N ASP A 38 -9.70 -10.36 -5.16
CA ASP A 38 -8.59 -11.22 -5.58
C ASP A 38 -8.69 -11.46 -7.08
N LEU A 39 -7.62 -11.11 -7.81
CA LEU A 39 -7.49 -11.31 -9.24
C LEU A 39 -6.15 -11.95 -9.56
N GLY A 40 -6.14 -13.12 -10.20
CA GLY A 40 -4.88 -13.71 -10.67
C GLY A 40 -4.12 -12.83 -11.67
N SER A 41 -4.84 -12.14 -12.57
CA SER A 41 -4.24 -11.14 -13.48
C SER A 41 -5.28 -10.11 -13.90
N GLY A 42 -4.92 -8.84 -13.84
CA GLY A 42 -5.87 -7.78 -14.09
C GLY A 42 -5.54 -6.42 -13.51
N GLU A 43 -6.57 -5.60 -13.40
CA GLU A 43 -6.45 -4.24 -12.92
C GLU A 43 -7.56 -4.00 -11.89
N ILE A 44 -7.24 -3.38 -10.75
CA ILE A 44 -8.22 -2.86 -9.80
C ILE A 44 -8.09 -1.34 -9.79
N ARG A 45 -9.20 -0.63 -9.97
CA ARG A 45 -9.32 0.82 -9.76
C ARG A 45 -10.39 1.06 -8.72
N PHE A 46 -10.00 1.61 -7.58
CA PHE A 46 -10.88 1.78 -6.43
C PHE A 46 -10.96 3.24 -5.98
N THR A 47 -12.18 3.75 -5.88
CA THR A 47 -12.50 5.06 -5.30
C THR A 47 -13.44 4.83 -4.10
N PRO A 48 -12.95 4.90 -2.85
CA PRO A 48 -13.71 4.60 -1.64
C PRO A 48 -14.69 5.71 -1.22
N ASP A 49 -14.90 6.76 -2.01
CA ASP A 49 -15.75 7.88 -1.63
C ASP A 49 -17.13 7.45 -1.09
N GLY A 50 -17.46 7.89 0.12
CA GLY A 50 -18.74 7.59 0.78
C GLY A 50 -18.92 6.13 1.24
N THR A 51 -17.85 5.31 1.28
CA THR A 51 -17.89 3.99 1.92
C THR A 51 -17.57 4.07 3.41
N SER A 52 -17.80 2.96 4.11
CA SER A 52 -17.38 2.73 5.50
C SER A 52 -16.60 1.42 5.52
N LEU A 53 -15.27 1.44 5.48
CA LEU A 53 -14.44 0.23 5.36
C LEU A 53 -13.88 -0.19 6.72
N GLN A 54 -14.15 -1.41 7.16
CA GLN A 54 -13.58 -2.00 8.38
C GLN A 54 -12.32 -2.82 8.08
N ASN A 55 -12.32 -3.53 6.96
CA ASN A 55 -11.14 -4.20 6.41
C ASN A 55 -11.13 -4.07 4.89
N MET A 56 -9.93 -4.01 4.32
CA MET A 56 -9.74 -3.94 2.88
C MET A 56 -8.57 -4.83 2.48
N MET A 57 -8.81 -5.77 1.58
CA MET A 57 -7.82 -6.64 0.97
C MET A 57 -7.95 -6.56 -0.55
N LEU A 58 -6.88 -6.12 -1.21
CA LEU A 58 -6.77 -6.15 -2.66
C LEU A 58 -5.55 -7.00 -3.04
N ASP A 59 -5.77 -8.06 -3.80
CA ASP A 59 -4.73 -8.97 -4.27
C ASP A 59 -4.78 -9.06 -5.80
N VAL A 60 -3.64 -8.78 -6.44
CA VAL A 60 -3.47 -8.97 -7.88
C VAL A 60 -2.19 -9.76 -8.16
N GLY A 61 -2.29 -10.96 -8.73
CA GLY A 61 -1.10 -11.75 -9.08
C GLY A 61 -0.22 -11.06 -10.12
N SER A 62 -0.82 -10.45 -11.15
CA SER A 62 -0.11 -9.66 -12.18
C SER A 62 -0.97 -8.54 -12.76
N GLY A 63 -0.46 -7.30 -12.74
CA GLY A 63 -1.12 -6.16 -13.38
C GLY A 63 -0.99 -4.87 -12.57
N PHE A 64 -2.11 -4.26 -12.15
CA PHE A 64 -2.03 -3.07 -11.29
C PHE A 64 -3.22 -2.85 -10.36
N ILE A 65 -2.94 -2.18 -9.25
CA ILE A 65 -3.92 -1.71 -8.28
C ILE A 65 -3.81 -0.18 -8.18
N GLU A 66 -4.91 0.52 -8.37
CA GLU A 66 -5.01 1.97 -8.20
C GLU A 66 -6.09 2.28 -7.17
N ILE A 67 -5.72 2.97 -6.09
CA ILE A 67 -6.63 3.45 -5.04
C ILE A 67 -6.57 4.98 -5.06
N ASN A 68 -7.70 5.65 -5.27
CA ASN A 68 -7.81 7.09 -5.08
C ASN A 68 -8.79 7.39 -3.95
N ALA A 69 -8.24 7.67 -2.78
CA ALA A 69 -8.94 8.04 -1.55
C ALA A 69 -8.78 9.53 -1.21
N GLU A 70 -8.36 10.38 -2.15
CA GLU A 70 -8.11 11.81 -1.87
C GLU A 70 -9.40 12.55 -1.49
N ASN A 71 -10.52 12.18 -2.11
CA ASN A 71 -11.81 12.87 -1.96
C ASN A 71 -12.76 12.24 -0.94
N MET A 72 -12.43 11.08 -0.35
CA MET A 72 -13.36 10.40 0.57
C MET A 72 -13.51 11.10 1.93
N GLY A 73 -12.56 11.97 2.29
CA GLY A 73 -12.39 12.39 3.69
C GLY A 73 -12.00 11.22 4.58
N MET A 74 -11.80 11.44 5.89
CA MET A 74 -11.48 10.33 6.79
C MET A 74 -12.62 9.29 6.79
N ASN A 75 -12.28 8.03 6.56
CA ASN A 75 -13.20 6.88 6.62
C ASN A 75 -13.99 6.97 7.94
N PRO A 76 -15.34 7.00 7.86
CA PRO A 76 -16.19 7.29 9.02
C PRO A 76 -16.13 6.23 10.11
N VAL A 77 -15.60 5.05 9.78
CA VAL A 77 -15.26 3.98 10.73
C VAL A 77 -13.75 3.77 10.76
N GLU A 78 -13.24 3.25 11.87
CA GLU A 78 -11.84 2.79 11.91
C GLU A 78 -11.68 1.56 11.02
N CYS A 79 -10.69 1.60 10.13
CA CYS A 79 -10.28 0.43 9.37
C CYS A 79 -9.23 -0.33 10.19
N HIS A 80 -9.51 -1.58 10.50
CA HIS A 80 -8.58 -2.41 11.27
C HIS A 80 -7.35 -2.76 10.43
N GLN A 81 -7.54 -3.08 9.16
CA GLN A 81 -6.48 -3.53 8.26
C GLN A 81 -6.70 -3.10 6.81
N LEU A 82 -5.66 -2.53 6.21
CA LEU A 82 -5.49 -2.37 4.77
C LEU A 82 -4.38 -3.32 4.31
N LYS A 83 -4.75 -4.35 3.55
CA LYS A 83 -3.82 -5.23 2.84
C LYS A 83 -3.88 -4.95 1.34
N VAL A 84 -2.72 -4.69 0.72
CA VAL A 84 -2.59 -4.56 -0.73
C VAL A 84 -1.40 -5.39 -1.18
N ASP A 85 -1.67 -6.36 -2.03
CA ASP A 85 -0.69 -7.32 -2.52
C ASP A 85 -0.65 -7.27 -4.05
N ILE A 86 0.56 -7.19 -4.60
CA ILE A 86 0.79 -7.42 -6.02
C ILE A 86 1.96 -8.37 -6.24
N GLY A 87 1.71 -9.48 -6.95
CA GLY A 87 2.78 -10.41 -7.32
C GLY A 87 3.76 -9.78 -8.31
N SER A 88 3.24 -9.17 -9.38
CA SER A 88 4.04 -8.43 -10.37
C SER A 88 3.27 -7.25 -10.96
N GLY A 89 3.87 -6.05 -10.93
CA GLY A 89 3.30 -4.87 -11.56
C GLY A 89 3.40 -3.61 -10.73
N ARG A 90 2.28 -2.87 -10.62
CA ARG A 90 2.26 -1.58 -9.93
C ARG A 90 1.09 -1.41 -8.95
N ILE A 91 1.38 -0.89 -7.77
CA ILE A 91 0.39 -0.31 -6.86
C ILE A 91 0.53 1.21 -6.87
N THR A 92 -0.59 1.92 -6.90
CA THR A 92 -0.63 3.37 -6.68
C THR A 92 -1.80 3.69 -5.76
N ALA A 93 -1.53 4.34 -4.62
CA ALA A 93 -2.54 4.69 -3.63
C ALA A 93 -2.39 6.16 -3.22
N TYR A 94 -3.34 6.99 -3.64
CA TYR A 94 -3.43 8.40 -3.26
C TYR A 94 -4.44 8.59 -2.14
N GLY A 95 -4.09 9.42 -1.15
CA GLY A 95 -4.93 9.69 0.01
C GLY A 95 -5.08 8.48 0.94
N PHE A 96 -4.17 7.50 0.94
CA PHE A 96 -4.38 6.23 1.66
C PHE A 96 -4.58 6.39 3.18
N GLY A 97 -4.05 7.45 3.79
CA GLY A 97 -4.28 7.75 5.21
C GLY A 97 -5.74 8.12 5.52
N ASN A 98 -6.52 8.55 4.52
CA ASN A 98 -7.97 8.75 4.65
C ASN A 98 -8.73 7.44 4.88
N LEU A 99 -8.13 6.28 4.58
CA LEU A 99 -8.76 4.98 4.87
C LEU A 99 -8.87 4.70 6.39
N ASN A 100 -8.22 5.51 7.24
CA ASN A 100 -8.25 5.39 8.69
C ASN A 100 -7.79 4.01 9.20
N ALA A 101 -6.78 3.43 8.55
CA ALA A 101 -6.28 2.09 8.84
C ALA A 101 -5.32 2.06 10.04
N ARG A 102 -5.45 1.04 10.90
CA ARG A 102 -4.53 0.77 12.02
C ARG A 102 -3.35 -0.14 11.68
N ARG A 103 -3.54 -0.97 10.66
CA ARG A 103 -2.53 -1.87 10.14
C ARG A 103 -2.46 -1.76 8.64
N PHE A 104 -1.28 -1.46 8.13
CA PHE A 104 -0.94 -1.50 6.71
C PHE A 104 -0.13 -2.75 6.42
N GLU A 105 -0.52 -3.51 5.40
CA GLU A 105 0.26 -4.62 4.86
C GLU A 105 0.38 -4.43 3.36
N ILE A 106 1.60 -4.16 2.91
CA ILE A 106 1.88 -3.89 1.51
C ILE A 106 2.92 -4.92 1.06
N GLU A 107 2.55 -5.71 0.07
CA GLU A 107 3.39 -6.74 -0.53
C GLU A 107 3.59 -6.41 -2.02
N VAL A 108 4.85 -6.28 -2.44
CA VAL A 108 5.23 -6.08 -3.85
C VAL A 108 6.25 -7.14 -4.21
N GLY A 109 5.81 -8.18 -4.90
CA GLY A 109 6.70 -9.25 -5.36
C GLY A 109 7.71 -8.73 -6.39
N SER A 110 7.22 -8.11 -7.46
CA SER A 110 8.09 -7.49 -8.48
C SER A 110 7.47 -6.23 -9.05
N GLY A 111 8.11 -5.08 -8.87
CA GLY A 111 7.69 -3.84 -9.53
C GLY A 111 7.69 -2.61 -8.64
N VAL A 112 6.61 -1.84 -8.65
CA VAL A 112 6.57 -0.51 -8.01
C VAL A 112 5.33 -0.32 -7.15
N GLY A 113 5.52 0.09 -5.90
CA GLY A 113 4.45 0.64 -5.05
C GLY A 113 4.63 2.15 -4.87
N HIS A 114 3.58 2.94 -5.06
CA HIS A 114 3.55 4.37 -4.70
C HIS A 114 2.37 4.63 -3.77
N PHE A 115 2.64 5.14 -2.58
CA PHE A 115 1.65 5.43 -1.55
C PHE A 115 1.84 6.86 -1.07
N GLU A 116 0.81 7.68 -1.16
CA GLU A 116 0.90 9.10 -0.85
C GLU A 116 -0.33 9.57 -0.09
N THR A 117 -0.12 10.37 0.95
CA THR A 117 -1.23 10.96 1.70
C THR A 117 -0.84 12.25 2.39
N GLU A 118 -1.77 13.20 2.45
CA GLU A 118 -1.61 14.47 3.17
C GLU A 118 -2.19 14.41 4.60
N VAL A 119 -2.95 13.37 4.92
CA VAL A 119 -3.60 13.16 6.22
C VAL A 119 -3.25 11.78 6.72
N PHE A 120 -3.02 11.63 8.02
CA PHE A 120 -2.71 10.33 8.61
C PHE A 120 -3.57 10.09 9.87
N PRO A 121 -3.92 8.83 10.19
CA PRO A 121 -4.69 8.52 11.40
C PRO A 121 -3.97 9.00 12.66
N LYS A 122 -4.72 9.49 13.65
CA LYS A 122 -4.16 9.88 14.95
C LYS A 122 -3.85 8.64 15.79
N GLY A 123 -2.83 8.72 16.63
CA GLY A 123 -2.34 7.62 17.45
C GLY A 123 -1.35 6.73 16.70
N LEU A 124 -1.11 5.55 17.26
CA LEU A 124 -0.18 4.57 16.70
C LEU A 124 -0.83 3.81 15.54
N VAL A 125 -0.10 3.74 14.44
CA VAL A 125 -0.39 2.90 13.27
C VAL A 125 0.79 1.98 13.03
N SER A 126 0.50 0.74 12.65
CA SER A 126 1.52 -0.26 12.33
C SER A 126 1.54 -0.54 10.82
N GLY A 127 2.71 -0.82 10.27
CA GLY A 127 2.88 -1.12 8.86
C GLY A 127 3.91 -2.21 8.64
N ASN A 128 3.62 -3.09 7.69
CA ASN A 128 4.57 -4.05 7.15
C ASN A 128 4.69 -3.82 5.64
N LEU A 129 5.92 -3.57 5.18
CA LEU A 129 6.25 -3.42 3.77
C LEU A 129 7.18 -4.57 3.38
N ASP A 130 6.69 -5.46 2.52
CA ASP A 130 7.47 -6.54 1.94
C ASP A 130 7.71 -6.24 0.46
N LEU A 131 8.98 -6.16 0.08
CA LEU A 131 9.42 -5.91 -1.28
C LEU A 131 10.38 -7.01 -1.69
N SER A 132 9.92 -7.98 -2.49
CA SER A 132 10.84 -9.00 -3.00
C SER A 132 11.78 -8.41 -4.06
N SER A 133 11.24 -7.65 -5.02
CA SER A 133 12.05 -6.90 -5.99
C SER A 133 11.42 -5.60 -6.49
N GLY A 134 12.16 -4.49 -6.45
CA GLY A 134 11.75 -3.23 -7.09
C GLY A 134 11.81 -2.01 -6.18
N VAL A 135 10.74 -1.20 -6.15
CA VAL A 135 10.69 0.04 -5.37
C VAL A 135 9.34 0.24 -4.70
N ILE A 136 9.32 0.60 -3.41
CA ILE A 136 8.15 1.17 -2.76
C ILE A 136 8.47 2.61 -2.38
N ARG A 137 7.63 3.55 -2.76
CA ARG A 137 7.69 4.94 -2.34
C ARG A 137 6.50 5.27 -1.44
N LEU A 138 6.79 5.83 -0.28
CA LEU A 138 5.83 6.22 0.73
C LEU A 138 6.01 7.71 1.02
N VAL A 139 5.01 8.52 0.69
CA VAL A 139 4.98 9.95 0.91
C VAL A 139 4.02 10.25 2.05
N LEU A 140 4.54 10.77 3.15
CA LEU A 140 3.81 11.03 4.40
C LEU A 140 3.88 12.50 4.78
N PRO A 141 2.92 13.03 5.54
CA PRO A 141 3.03 14.35 6.12
C PRO A 141 4.21 14.41 7.11
N ARG A 142 4.96 15.53 7.13
CA ARG A 142 6.03 15.79 8.13
C ARG A 142 5.57 15.72 9.58
N THR A 143 4.27 15.82 9.82
CA THR A 143 3.68 15.70 11.17
C THR A 143 3.66 14.27 11.70
N VAL A 144 3.87 13.26 10.84
CA VAL A 144 3.90 11.86 11.25
C VAL A 144 5.27 11.55 11.84
N GLY A 145 5.26 11.02 13.06
CA GLY A 145 6.45 10.44 13.67
C GLY A 145 6.63 9.02 13.14
N ILE A 146 7.75 8.73 12.50
CA ILE A 146 8.06 7.40 11.95
C ILE A 146 9.12 6.67 12.78
N LYS A 147 8.97 5.36 12.91
CA LYS A 147 9.94 4.41 13.45
C LYS A 147 10.05 3.25 12.47
N VAL A 148 11.27 2.92 12.03
CA VAL A 148 11.51 1.94 10.97
C VAL A 148 12.48 0.87 11.43
N GLN A 149 12.04 -0.39 11.36
CA GLN A 149 12.87 -1.57 11.47
C GLN A 149 13.06 -2.15 10.07
N GLY A 150 14.28 -2.51 9.70
CA GLY A 150 14.60 -2.99 8.36
C GLY A 150 15.30 -4.34 8.38
N SER A 151 15.03 -5.17 7.37
CA SER A 151 15.87 -6.29 6.94
C SER A 151 16.10 -6.15 5.45
N VAL A 152 17.36 -6.11 5.01
CA VAL A 152 17.69 -5.71 3.63
C VAL A 152 18.66 -6.68 3.00
N GLY A 153 18.18 -7.52 2.08
CA GLY A 153 19.05 -8.39 1.27
C GLY A 153 19.93 -7.60 0.31
N SER A 154 19.35 -6.73 -0.51
CA SER A 154 20.09 -5.86 -1.43
C SER A 154 19.38 -4.55 -1.70
N GLY A 155 20.15 -3.45 -1.71
CA GLY A 155 19.59 -2.10 -1.83
C GLY A 155 19.35 -1.50 -0.45
N GLY A 156 18.18 -0.93 -0.13
CA GLY A 156 17.93 -0.43 1.24
C GLY A 156 16.81 0.58 1.39
N VAL A 157 16.71 1.17 2.57
CA VAL A 157 15.69 2.16 2.92
C VAL A 157 16.27 3.57 2.74
N VAL A 158 15.52 4.48 2.14
CA VAL A 158 15.88 5.91 2.06
C VAL A 158 14.83 6.71 2.80
N ILE A 159 15.23 7.48 3.79
CA ILE A 159 14.32 8.30 4.61
C ILE A 159 14.80 9.74 4.52
N GLY A 160 13.96 10.62 3.98
CA GLY A 160 14.29 12.05 3.83
C GLY A 160 15.58 12.30 3.02
N GLY A 161 15.88 11.44 2.04
CA GLY A 161 17.09 11.51 1.22
C GLY A 161 18.35 10.85 1.82
N HIS A 162 18.29 10.36 3.06
CA HIS A 162 19.38 9.61 3.69
C HIS A 162 19.16 8.11 3.55
N ARG A 163 20.23 7.37 3.24
CA ARG A 163 20.18 5.92 3.00
C ARG A 163 20.56 5.14 4.25
N TYR A 164 19.79 4.08 4.50
CA TYR A 164 19.94 3.11 5.58
C TYR A 164 19.88 1.71 4.95
N ASP A 165 20.96 0.95 5.08
CA ASP A 165 21.08 -0.42 4.56
C ASP A 165 21.19 -1.43 5.70
N ASP A 166 21.49 -2.68 5.36
CA ASP A 166 21.51 -3.81 6.29
C ASP A 166 22.47 -3.57 7.47
N ASP A 167 23.70 -3.11 7.20
CA ASP A 167 24.70 -2.77 8.22
C ASP A 167 24.15 -1.76 9.25
N TYR A 168 23.39 -0.76 8.79
CA TYR A 168 22.76 0.20 9.72
C TYR A 168 21.76 -0.49 10.65
N PHE A 169 20.87 -1.33 10.11
CA PHE A 169 19.83 -1.98 10.91
C PHE A 169 20.39 -3.08 11.81
N ASP A 170 21.45 -3.77 11.41
CA ASP A 170 22.16 -4.73 12.26
C ASP A 170 22.85 -4.04 13.45
N ASP A 171 23.52 -2.91 13.22
CA ASP A 171 24.26 -2.18 14.27
C ASP A 171 23.36 -1.35 15.19
N HIS A 172 22.30 -0.74 14.64
CA HIS A 172 21.47 0.24 15.35
C HIS A 172 20.06 -0.25 15.65
N GLY A 173 19.60 -1.33 14.99
CA GLY A 173 18.29 -1.96 15.17
C GLY A 173 17.12 -1.20 14.56
N THR A 174 17.02 0.12 14.76
CA THR A 174 15.80 0.88 14.41
C THR A 174 16.13 2.34 14.13
N TYR A 175 15.62 2.86 13.02
CA TYR A 175 15.54 4.29 12.78
C TYR A 175 14.34 4.89 13.52
N VAL A 176 14.53 6.02 14.19
CA VAL A 176 13.45 6.79 14.84
C VAL A 176 13.59 8.25 14.44
N SER A 177 12.50 8.84 13.94
CA SER A 177 12.45 10.27 13.61
C SER A 177 12.42 11.16 14.86
N ASP A 178 12.98 12.36 14.76
CA ASP A 178 13.11 13.30 15.88
C ASP A 178 11.76 13.66 16.55
N ASN A 179 10.68 13.74 15.77
CA ASN A 179 9.36 14.10 16.27
C ASN A 179 8.58 12.91 16.84
N TYR A 180 9.07 11.67 16.74
CA TYR A 180 8.31 10.44 17.01
C TYR A 180 7.58 10.47 18.36
N GLU A 181 8.28 10.80 19.46
CA GLU A 181 7.70 10.81 20.81
C GLU A 181 6.66 11.92 21.05
N THR A 182 6.66 12.95 20.20
CA THR A 182 5.77 14.12 20.33
C THR A 182 4.68 14.18 19.27
N ALA A 183 4.77 13.33 18.24
CA ALA A 183 3.85 13.34 17.11
C ALA A 183 2.47 12.83 17.55
N THR A 184 1.40 13.51 17.09
CA THR A 184 0.02 13.05 17.32
C THR A 184 -0.29 11.78 16.53
N SER A 185 0.38 11.59 15.39
CA SER A 185 0.30 10.41 14.55
C SER A 185 1.67 9.74 14.52
N GLN A 186 1.69 8.47 14.89
CA GLN A 186 2.91 7.67 14.92
C GLN A 186 2.77 6.49 13.97
N PHE A 187 3.84 6.17 13.24
CA PHE A 187 3.86 5.07 12.31
C PHE A 187 5.07 4.16 12.59
N ASP A 188 4.76 2.96 13.09
CA ASP A 188 5.73 1.88 13.30
C ASP A 188 5.77 1.00 12.06
N LEU A 189 6.89 1.04 11.35
CA LEU A 189 7.12 0.36 10.09
C LEU A 189 8.12 -0.77 10.26
N ARG A 190 7.74 -1.96 9.79
CA ARG A 190 8.69 -3.02 9.44
C ARG A 190 8.84 -3.06 7.94
N VAL A 191 10.08 -3.17 7.50
CA VAL A 191 10.46 -3.14 6.10
C VAL A 191 11.34 -4.36 5.83
N ASP A 192 10.88 -5.23 4.94
CA ASP A 192 11.63 -6.37 4.43
C ASP A 192 11.89 -6.13 2.93
N ILE A 193 13.16 -6.16 2.54
CA ILE A 193 13.58 -5.93 1.15
C ILE A 193 14.45 -7.09 0.70
N GLY A 194 13.97 -7.88 -0.26
CA GLY A 194 14.79 -8.84 -0.98
C GLY A 194 15.83 -8.13 -1.84
N SER A 195 15.38 -7.38 -2.85
CA SER A 195 16.26 -6.58 -3.71
C SER A 195 15.58 -5.31 -4.23
N GLY A 196 15.99 -4.15 -3.75
CA GLY A 196 15.36 -2.91 -4.19
C GLY A 196 15.48 -1.77 -3.22
N ARG A 197 14.47 -0.90 -3.21
CA ARG A 197 14.48 0.26 -2.34
C ARG A 197 13.10 0.58 -1.79
N VAL A 198 13.06 0.94 -0.51
CA VAL A 198 11.90 1.61 0.08
C VAL A 198 12.28 3.06 0.34
N GLU A 199 11.55 4.00 -0.28
CA GLU A 199 11.76 5.44 -0.14
C GLU A 199 10.64 6.04 0.71
N ILE A 200 10.98 6.72 1.80
CA ILE A 200 10.06 7.40 2.70
C ILE A 200 10.35 8.89 2.62
N ASP A 201 9.45 9.63 2.00
CA ASP A 201 9.50 11.08 1.87
C ASP A 201 8.51 11.73 2.85
N LEU A 202 8.99 12.75 3.57
CA LEU A 202 8.16 13.55 4.46
C LEU A 202 7.88 14.90 3.80
N ILE A 203 6.62 15.23 3.55
CA ILE A 203 6.17 16.48 2.88
C ILE A 203 5.55 17.48 3.84
#